data_AF-A0A662HH88-F1
#
_entry.id   AF-A0A662HH88-F1
#
_cell.length_a   1.000
_cell.length_b   1.000
_cell.length_c   1.000
_cell.angle_alpha   90.00
_cell.angle_beta   90.00
_cell.angle_gamma   90.00
#
_symmetry.space_group_name_H-M   'P 1'
#
loop_
_entity.id
_entity.type
_entity.pdbx_description
1 polymer ?
#
loop_
_entity_poly.entity_id
_entity_poly.type
_entity_poly.pdbx_seq_one_letter_code
_entity_poly.pdbx_strand_id
1 'polypeptide(L)'
;NNVRELGVAVLVRGCGADALRILADASVRAEVLEVRGYFYAVFRVRVAEPFLEYIEPLVDSLARKYAEELEVLSSLGLKPLCGRLRVPGALPEYRSVRRLVYSKLTELGLREAPWLFSVELSYLLRRASATWTRLYKIRLRNACSLVAGIASKLSRIGSTVVKIEDLSSINRKASHCDKTKRWAYFTLKKILLHSTSRRVKVYEVDPAYTSTLTPCCRGKAHHRNYKTLICPKCGRTWDRDIMAAINIIHAPVKQRLK
;
A
#
# COMPACT_ATOMS: atom_id res chain seq x y z
N ASN A 1 -2.41 -1.22 7.07
CA ASN A 1 -2.12 -0.44 5.85
C ASN A 1 -0.65 -0.12 5.77
N ASN A 2 0.06 -1.18 5.42
CA ASN A 2 1.32 -1.08 4.74
C ASN A 2 1.08 -0.50 3.34
N VAL A 3 2.10 0.17 2.79
CA VAL A 3 2.00 0.76 1.45
C VAL A 3 1.92 -0.37 0.43
N ARG A 4 0.80 -0.44 -0.30
CA ARG A 4 0.58 -1.47 -1.35
C ARG A 4 1.28 -1.09 -2.65
N GLU A 5 1.15 0.19 -3.01
CA GLU A 5 1.54 0.75 -4.29
C GLU A 5 1.87 2.23 -4.10
N LEU A 6 2.68 2.79 -4.98
CA LEU A 6 2.92 4.22 -5.12
C LEU A 6 2.32 4.69 -6.44
N GLY A 7 1.40 5.65 -6.39
CA GLY A 7 0.98 6.42 -7.55
C GLY A 7 2.00 7.51 -7.84
N VAL A 8 2.50 7.55 -9.07
CA VAL A 8 3.47 8.57 -9.50
C VAL A 8 2.91 9.28 -10.73
N ALA A 9 3.01 10.61 -10.71
CA ALA A 9 2.69 11.45 -11.85
C ALA A 9 3.89 12.35 -12.16
N VAL A 10 4.23 12.46 -13.43
CA VAL A 10 5.29 13.32 -13.95
C VAL A 10 4.63 14.32 -14.89
N LEU A 11 4.61 15.59 -14.49
CA LEU A 11 4.18 16.68 -15.36
C LEU A 11 5.30 16.99 -16.35
N VAL A 12 4.99 16.93 -17.64
CA VAL A 12 5.93 17.32 -18.71
C VAL A 12 5.37 18.56 -19.40
N ARG A 13 6.20 19.61 -19.50
CA ARG A 13 5.85 20.81 -20.27
C ARG A 13 6.15 20.51 -21.74
N GLY A 14 5.13 20.33 -22.56
CA GLY A 14 5.27 19.90 -23.96
C GLY A 14 4.05 19.13 -24.43
N CYS A 15 4.25 18.17 -25.34
CA CYS A 15 3.18 17.28 -25.80
C CYS A 15 3.20 15.93 -25.07
N GLY A 16 2.11 15.17 -25.18
CA GLY A 16 2.02 13.83 -24.56
C GLY A 16 3.10 12.84 -25.03
N ALA A 17 3.60 12.98 -26.27
CA ALA A 17 4.65 12.13 -26.81
C ALA A 17 6.00 12.33 -26.09
N ASP A 18 6.31 13.56 -25.70
CA ASP A 18 7.52 13.87 -24.92
C ASP A 18 7.49 13.18 -23.56
N ALA A 19 6.31 13.13 -22.94
CA ALA A 19 6.12 12.53 -21.62
C ALA A 19 6.39 11.00 -21.64
N LEU A 20 6.00 10.31 -22.70
CA LEU A 20 6.30 8.88 -22.87
C LEU A 20 7.75 8.64 -23.25
N ARG A 21 8.33 9.42 -24.15
CA ARG A 21 9.74 9.26 -24.55
C ARG A 21 10.68 9.39 -23.36
N ILE A 22 10.41 10.36 -22.49
CA ILE A 22 11.19 10.60 -21.27
C ILE A 22 11.14 9.40 -20.30
N LEU A 23 10.04 8.64 -20.29
CA LEU A 23 9.87 7.45 -19.46
C LEU A 23 10.06 6.12 -20.23
N ALA A 24 10.33 6.15 -21.53
CA ALA A 24 10.48 4.93 -22.34
C ALA A 24 11.68 4.09 -21.86
N ASP A 25 12.75 4.75 -21.41
CA ASP A 25 13.93 4.12 -20.83
C ASP A 25 13.78 3.80 -19.33
N ALA A 26 12.61 4.06 -18.74
CA ALA A 26 12.29 3.64 -17.40
C ALA A 26 11.59 2.28 -17.48
N SER A 27 12.00 1.33 -16.64
CA SER A 27 11.39 -0.01 -16.53
C SER A 27 9.99 0.04 -15.88
N VAL A 28 9.17 1.03 -16.25
CA VAL A 28 7.81 1.26 -15.76
C VAL A 28 6.87 1.39 -16.94
N ARG A 29 5.69 0.78 -16.81
CA ARG A 29 4.61 0.98 -17.77
C ARG A 29 3.88 2.27 -17.41
N ALA A 30 4.11 3.31 -18.19
CA ALA A 30 3.48 4.62 -18.02
C ALA A 30 2.32 4.81 -19.00
N GLU A 31 1.32 5.57 -18.56
CA GLU A 31 0.18 6.03 -19.34
C GLU A 31 0.22 7.56 -19.41
N VAL A 32 -0.32 8.15 -20.47
CA VAL A 32 -0.46 9.62 -20.58
C VAL A 32 -1.87 10.01 -20.22
N LEU A 33 -2.01 10.98 -19.32
CA LEU A 33 -3.27 11.63 -19.01
C LEU A 33 -3.19 13.11 -19.38
N GLU A 34 -4.22 13.62 -20.05
CA GLU A 34 -4.39 15.05 -20.26
C GLU A 34 -5.40 15.62 -19.27
N VAL A 35 -4.99 16.65 -18.53
CA VAL A 35 -5.86 17.35 -17.58
C VAL A 35 -5.62 18.85 -17.70
N ARG A 36 -6.66 19.58 -18.12
CA ARG A 36 -6.64 21.05 -18.25
C ARG A 36 -5.49 21.54 -19.15
N GLY A 37 -5.24 20.86 -20.27
CA GLY A 37 -4.16 21.20 -21.21
C GLY A 37 -2.75 20.83 -20.74
N TYR A 38 -2.61 20.14 -19.60
CA TYR A 38 -1.33 19.59 -19.15
C TYR A 38 -1.28 18.08 -19.39
N PHE A 39 -0.11 17.60 -19.81
CA PHE A 39 0.16 16.17 -20.00
C PHE A 39 0.94 15.59 -18.82
N TYR A 40 0.43 14.48 -18.30
CA TYR A 40 1.05 13.74 -17.20
C TYR A 40 1.40 12.35 -17.67
N ALA A 41 2.66 11.97 -17.54
CA ALA A 41 3.01 10.56 -17.58
C ALA A 41 2.79 9.97 -16.18
N VAL A 42 1.87 9.02 -16.07
CA VAL A 42 1.45 8.42 -14.80
C VAL A 42 1.79 6.94 -14.79
N PHE A 43 2.27 6.45 -13.66
CA PHE A 43 2.59 5.04 -13.48
C PHE A 43 2.45 4.63 -12.03
N ARG A 44 2.44 3.32 -11.83
CA ARG A 44 2.27 2.68 -10.53
C ARG A 44 3.50 1.86 -10.19
N VAL A 45 3.95 1.96 -8.95
CA VAL A 45 5.05 1.14 -8.44
C VAL A 45 4.53 0.25 -7.33
N ARG A 46 4.39 -1.04 -7.63
CA ARG A 46 3.95 -2.03 -6.62
C ARG A 46 5.02 -2.14 -5.54
N VAL A 47 4.59 -2.05 -4.29
CA VAL A 47 5.47 -2.20 -3.12
C VAL A 47 5.34 -3.62 -2.59
N ALA A 48 4.20 -3.97 -1.99
CA ALA A 48 4.01 -5.30 -1.45
C ALA A 48 2.53 -5.59 -1.29
N GLU A 49 2.21 -6.87 -1.30
CA GLU A 49 0.93 -7.32 -0.77
C GLU A 49 0.82 -6.99 0.74
N PRO A 50 -0.37 -6.63 1.22
CA PRO A 50 -0.65 -6.52 2.65
C PRO A 50 -0.38 -7.81 3.39
N PHE A 51 -0.03 -7.68 4.68
CA PHE A 51 0.22 -8.84 5.52
C PHE A 51 -0.98 -9.81 5.59
N LEU A 52 -2.21 -9.29 5.63
CA LEU A 52 -3.41 -10.11 5.70
C LEU A 52 -3.55 -11.02 4.48
N GLU A 53 -3.39 -10.46 3.28
CA GLU A 53 -3.44 -11.20 2.01
C GLU A 53 -2.29 -12.22 1.91
N TYR A 54 -1.11 -11.89 2.46
CA TYR A 54 0.03 -12.82 2.51
C TYR A 54 -0.21 -14.03 3.42
N ILE A 55 -0.85 -13.85 4.58
CA ILE A 55 -1.06 -14.95 5.54
C ILE A 55 -2.34 -15.73 5.32
N GLU A 56 -3.32 -15.16 4.61
CA GLU A 56 -4.62 -15.79 4.36
C GLU A 56 -4.50 -17.22 3.82
N PRO A 57 -3.75 -17.50 2.74
CA PRO A 57 -3.61 -18.87 2.25
C PRO A 57 -2.91 -19.80 3.27
N LEU A 58 -1.99 -19.28 4.09
CA LEU A 58 -1.30 -20.06 5.12
C LEU A 58 -2.24 -20.44 6.28
N VAL A 59 -3.10 -19.51 6.69
CA VAL A 59 -4.11 -19.73 7.73
C VAL A 59 -5.18 -20.69 7.21
N ASP A 60 -5.65 -20.49 5.98
CA ASP A 60 -6.64 -21.36 5.34
C ASP A 60 -6.14 -22.80 5.23
N SER A 61 -4.90 -22.99 4.75
CA SER A 61 -4.27 -24.31 4.66
C SER A 61 -4.16 -25.01 6.02
N LEU A 62 -3.71 -24.30 7.06
CA LEU A 62 -3.63 -24.87 8.41
C LEU A 62 -5.01 -25.20 8.98
N ALA A 63 -6.00 -24.35 8.74
CA ALA A 63 -7.36 -24.57 9.22
C ALA A 63 -8.00 -25.80 8.56
N ARG A 64 -7.81 -26.00 7.24
CA ARG A 64 -8.28 -27.18 6.51
C ARG A 64 -7.65 -28.47 7.00
N LYS A 65 -6.32 -28.49 7.17
CA LYS A 65 -5.60 -29.64 7.74
C LYS A 65 -6.26 -30.11 9.04
N TYR A 66 -6.52 -29.18 9.96
CA TYR A 66 -7.13 -29.53 11.25
C TYR A 66 -8.63 -29.86 11.14
N ALA A 67 -9.36 -29.29 10.20
CA ALA A 67 -10.74 -29.69 9.96
C ALA A 67 -10.80 -31.17 9.53
N GLU A 68 -9.95 -31.58 8.59
CA GLU A 68 -9.83 -32.95 8.12
C GLU A 68 -9.41 -33.92 9.25
N GLU A 69 -8.41 -33.54 10.06
CA GLU A 69 -7.98 -34.35 11.22
C GLU A 69 -9.11 -34.53 12.24
N LEU A 70 -9.92 -33.49 12.49
CA LEU A 70 -11.05 -33.55 13.41
C LEU A 70 -12.20 -34.43 12.88
N GLU A 71 -12.44 -34.41 11.57
CA GLU A 71 -13.41 -35.31 10.93
C GLU A 71 -12.99 -36.76 11.06
N VAL A 72 -11.71 -37.06 10.81
CA VAL A 72 -11.15 -38.41 11.00
C VAL A 72 -11.29 -38.86 12.44
N LEU A 73 -10.89 -38.04 13.42
CA LEU A 73 -11.05 -38.37 14.84
C LEU A 73 -12.51 -38.64 15.22
N SER A 74 -13.43 -37.82 14.70
CA SER A 74 -14.87 -37.97 14.95
C SER A 74 -15.40 -39.30 14.38
N SER A 75 -14.94 -39.70 13.19
CA SER A 75 -15.30 -40.99 12.58
C SER A 75 -14.83 -42.20 13.39
N LEU A 76 -13.75 -42.05 14.16
CA LEU A 76 -13.21 -43.05 15.07
C LEU A 76 -13.85 -43.01 16.47
N GLY A 77 -14.84 -42.14 16.70
CA GLY A 77 -15.46 -41.92 18.01
C GLY A 77 -14.56 -41.21 19.02
N LEU A 78 -13.46 -40.60 18.58
CA LEU A 78 -12.52 -39.89 19.42
C LEU A 78 -12.90 -38.41 19.53
N LYS A 79 -12.96 -37.89 20.76
CA LYS A 79 -13.21 -36.47 21.03
C LYS A 79 -11.91 -35.77 21.45
N PRO A 80 -11.32 -34.93 20.58
CA PRO A 80 -10.09 -34.23 20.92
C PRO A 80 -10.32 -33.15 21.99
N LEU A 81 -9.29 -32.90 22.80
CA LEU A 81 -9.27 -31.81 23.76
C LEU A 81 -9.15 -30.48 23.03
N CYS A 82 -10.29 -29.82 22.84
CA CYS A 82 -10.37 -28.50 22.27
C CYS A 82 -10.30 -27.42 23.35
N GLY A 83 -9.78 -26.26 22.98
CA GLY A 83 -9.64 -25.14 23.90
C GLY A 83 -9.77 -23.80 23.20
N ARG A 84 -9.63 -22.74 24.00
CA ARG A 84 -9.71 -21.38 23.51
C ARG A 84 -8.56 -21.08 22.55
N LEU A 85 -8.90 -20.71 21.33
CA LEU A 85 -7.96 -20.27 20.30
C LEU A 85 -7.06 -19.12 20.79
N ARG A 86 -5.74 -19.28 20.61
CA ARG A 86 -4.74 -18.25 20.90
C ARG A 86 -4.08 -17.75 19.63
N VAL A 87 -4.19 -16.44 19.37
CA VAL A 87 -3.48 -15.73 18.30
C VAL A 87 -2.39 -14.86 18.94
N PRO A 88 -1.13 -14.92 18.48
CA PRO A 88 -0.05 -14.15 19.10
C PRO A 88 -0.28 -12.64 18.93
N GLY A 89 -0.06 -11.87 19.99
CA GLY A 89 -0.35 -10.43 20.02
C GLY A 89 0.60 -9.55 19.19
N ALA A 90 1.84 -9.98 18.99
CA ALA A 90 2.89 -9.22 18.31
C ALA A 90 2.86 -9.36 16.77
N LEU A 91 1.68 -9.18 16.15
CA LEU A 91 1.49 -9.35 14.70
C LEU A 91 1.15 -8.03 13.98
N PRO A 92 1.54 -7.89 12.69
CA PRO A 92 0.98 -6.87 11.82
C PRO A 92 -0.53 -6.95 11.79
N GLU A 93 -1.19 -5.82 12.01
CA GLU A 93 -2.66 -5.73 11.89
C GLU A 93 -3.39 -6.76 12.76
N TYR A 94 -2.90 -6.99 13.99
CA TYR A 94 -3.35 -8.05 14.91
C TYR A 94 -4.88 -8.24 14.96
N ARG A 95 -5.68 -7.17 15.08
CA ARG A 95 -7.15 -7.29 15.12
C ARG A 95 -7.74 -7.83 13.82
N SER A 96 -7.13 -7.52 12.67
CA SER A 96 -7.53 -8.05 11.36
C SER A 96 -7.10 -9.51 11.20
N VAL A 97 -5.87 -9.84 11.62
CA VAL A 97 -5.37 -11.22 11.60
C VAL A 97 -6.25 -12.12 12.47
N ARG A 98 -6.55 -11.67 13.68
CA ARG A 98 -7.45 -12.38 14.60
C ARG A 98 -8.79 -12.64 13.91
N ARG A 99 -9.43 -11.61 13.33
CA ARG A 99 -10.71 -11.76 12.61
C ARG A 99 -10.62 -12.75 11.45
N LEU A 100 -9.56 -12.71 10.65
CA LEU A 100 -9.33 -13.65 9.56
C LEU A 100 -9.28 -15.09 10.08
N VAL A 101 -8.49 -15.37 11.12
CA VAL A 101 -8.39 -16.72 11.69
C VAL A 101 -9.76 -17.21 12.18
N TYR A 102 -10.50 -16.39 12.93
CA TYR A 102 -11.84 -16.76 13.39
C TYR A 102 -12.82 -16.98 12.24
N SER A 103 -12.76 -16.17 11.17
CA SER A 103 -13.58 -16.35 9.96
C SER A 103 -13.30 -17.71 9.32
N LYS A 104 -12.04 -18.03 9.07
CA LYS A 104 -11.62 -19.29 8.42
C LYS A 104 -12.01 -20.53 9.21
N LEU A 105 -11.86 -20.48 10.54
CA LEU A 105 -12.32 -21.57 11.39
C LEU A 105 -13.84 -21.72 11.37
N THR A 106 -14.58 -20.60 11.43
CA THR A 106 -16.05 -20.61 11.39
C THR A 106 -16.58 -21.13 10.05
N GLU A 107 -15.96 -20.75 8.93
CA GLU A 107 -16.26 -21.24 7.58
C GLU A 107 -16.13 -22.77 7.48
N LEU A 108 -15.22 -23.37 8.25
CA LEU A 108 -14.99 -24.82 8.33
C LEU A 108 -15.77 -25.50 9.46
N GLY A 109 -16.72 -24.81 10.10
CA GLY A 109 -17.52 -25.36 11.21
C GLY A 109 -16.74 -25.52 12.53
N LEU A 110 -15.49 -25.05 12.60
CA LEU A 110 -14.62 -25.19 13.77
C LEU A 110 -14.87 -24.05 14.77
N ARG A 111 -15.73 -24.32 15.77
CA ARG A 111 -15.99 -23.36 16.88
C ARG A 111 -14.89 -23.38 17.95
N GLU A 112 -14.25 -24.52 18.10
CA GLU A 112 -13.11 -24.73 18.99
C GLU A 112 -11.99 -25.42 18.21
N ALA A 113 -10.75 -25.26 18.67
CA ALA A 113 -9.59 -25.86 18.02
C ALA A 113 -8.76 -26.64 19.04
N PRO A 114 -8.10 -27.74 18.65
CA PRO A 114 -7.12 -28.42 19.47
C PRO A 114 -6.03 -27.46 19.96
N TRP A 115 -5.46 -27.74 21.13
CA TRP A 115 -4.34 -26.92 21.63
C TRP A 115 -3.18 -26.86 20.63
N LEU A 116 -2.89 -27.98 19.94
CA LEU A 116 -1.82 -28.06 18.94
C LEU A 116 -2.04 -27.09 17.77
N PHE A 117 -3.29 -26.89 17.32
CA PHE A 117 -3.61 -25.88 16.31
C PHE A 117 -3.15 -24.49 16.74
N SER A 118 -3.41 -24.11 17.99
CA SER A 118 -3.01 -22.79 18.52
C SER A 118 -1.48 -22.63 18.58
N VAL A 119 -0.76 -23.72 18.84
CA VAL A 119 0.72 -23.75 18.85
C VAL A 119 1.27 -23.60 17.43
N GLU A 120 0.80 -24.44 16.49
CA GLU A 120 1.21 -24.38 15.08
C GLU A 120 0.88 -23.03 14.45
N LEU A 121 -0.34 -22.52 14.67
CA LEU A 121 -0.76 -21.21 14.20
C LEU A 121 0.15 -20.11 14.74
N SER A 122 0.50 -20.17 16.03
CA SER A 122 1.38 -19.18 16.64
C SER A 122 2.77 -19.18 16.00
N TYR A 123 3.34 -20.36 15.74
CA TYR A 123 4.62 -20.49 15.06
C TYR A 123 4.55 -19.97 13.62
N LEU A 124 3.54 -20.40 12.87
CA LEU A 124 3.29 -20.01 11.48
C LEU A 124 3.17 -18.49 11.36
N LEU A 125 2.33 -17.85 12.19
CA LEU A 125 2.11 -16.40 12.12
C LEU A 125 3.34 -15.59 12.51
N ARG A 126 4.13 -16.04 13.50
CA ARG A 126 5.38 -15.37 13.88
C ARG A 126 6.42 -15.44 12.77
N ARG A 127 6.62 -16.63 12.18
CA ARG A 127 7.54 -16.84 11.07
C ARG A 127 7.09 -16.04 9.84
N ALA A 128 5.81 -16.11 9.48
CA ALA A 128 5.22 -15.35 8.39
C ALA A 128 5.39 -13.83 8.60
N SER A 129 5.15 -13.33 9.80
CA SER A 129 5.36 -11.92 10.17
C SER A 129 6.80 -11.47 9.96
N ALA A 130 7.78 -12.26 10.41
CA ALA A 130 9.20 -11.94 10.23
C ALA A 130 9.61 -11.90 8.75
N THR A 131 9.25 -12.94 8.00
CA THR A 131 9.52 -13.05 6.55
C THR A 131 8.87 -11.91 5.79
N TRP A 132 7.57 -11.69 6.00
CA TRP A 132 6.82 -10.63 5.33
C TRP A 132 7.41 -9.26 5.66
N THR A 133 7.77 -8.99 6.92
CA THR A 133 8.38 -7.71 7.32
C THR A 133 9.71 -7.47 6.61
N ARG A 134 10.55 -8.50 6.48
CA ARG A 134 11.82 -8.40 5.74
C ARG A 134 11.57 -8.09 4.26
N LEU A 135 10.70 -8.84 3.60
CA LEU A 135 10.37 -8.65 2.19
C LEU A 135 9.73 -7.29 1.94
N TYR A 136 8.82 -6.86 2.81
CA TYR A 136 8.17 -5.55 2.73
C TYR A 136 9.19 -4.42 2.72
N LYS A 137 10.16 -4.44 3.64
CA LYS A 137 11.22 -3.42 3.71
C LYS A 137 12.08 -3.38 2.44
N ILE A 138 12.44 -4.55 1.92
CA ILE A 138 13.22 -4.67 0.67
C ILE A 138 12.42 -4.08 -0.50
N ARG A 139 11.17 -4.51 -0.67
CA ARG A 139 10.35 -4.06 -1.80
C ARG A 139 10.01 -2.57 -1.71
N LEU A 140 9.75 -2.05 -0.51
CA LEU A 140 9.57 -0.61 -0.29
C LEU A 140 10.81 0.18 -0.70
N ARG A 141 12.00 -0.29 -0.32
CA ARG A 141 13.26 0.34 -0.74
C ARG A 141 13.40 0.32 -2.25
N ASN A 142 13.17 -0.81 -2.90
CA ASN A 142 13.29 -0.94 -4.35
C ASN A 142 12.31 -0.01 -5.08
N ALA A 143 11.07 0.07 -4.61
CA ALA A 143 10.06 0.98 -5.16
C ALA A 143 10.49 2.45 -5.04
N CYS A 144 10.97 2.87 -3.88
CA CYS A 144 11.47 4.24 -3.67
C CYS A 144 12.72 4.52 -4.53
N SER A 145 13.65 3.58 -4.62
CA SER A 145 14.86 3.69 -5.43
C SER A 145 14.53 3.81 -6.92
N LEU A 146 13.51 3.09 -7.41
CA LEU A 146 13.04 3.22 -8.78
C LEU A 146 12.52 4.64 -9.07
N VAL A 147 11.65 5.17 -8.21
CA VAL A 147 11.13 6.54 -8.34
C VAL A 147 12.25 7.58 -8.27
N ALA A 148 13.18 7.42 -7.32
CA ALA A 148 14.34 8.30 -7.19
C ALA A 148 15.29 8.22 -8.40
N GLY A 149 15.45 7.02 -8.98
CA GLY A 149 16.22 6.79 -10.19
C GLY A 149 15.61 7.49 -11.40
N ILE A 150 14.28 7.41 -11.56
CA ILE A 150 13.54 8.15 -12.60
C ILE A 150 13.75 9.66 -12.41
N ALA A 151 13.49 10.19 -11.21
CA ALA A 151 13.71 11.62 -10.94
C ALA A 151 15.16 12.06 -11.21
N SER A 152 16.14 11.21 -10.91
CA SER A 152 17.55 11.48 -11.18
C SER A 152 17.87 11.48 -12.68
N LYS A 153 17.28 10.59 -13.48
CA LYS A 153 17.37 10.62 -14.94
C LYS A 153 16.77 11.91 -15.50
N LEU A 154 15.57 12.29 -15.05
CA LEU A 154 14.91 13.55 -15.43
C LEU A 154 15.79 14.77 -15.13
N SER A 155 16.48 14.77 -13.98
CA SER A 155 17.35 15.88 -13.56
C SER A 155 18.57 16.11 -14.46
N ARG A 156 18.90 15.16 -15.35
CA ARG A 156 19.95 15.32 -16.36
C ARG A 156 19.45 16.04 -17.61
N ILE A 157 18.15 15.98 -17.88
CA ILE A 157 17.50 16.61 -19.03
C ILE A 157 17.11 18.05 -18.68
N GLY A 158 16.63 18.27 -17.46
CA GLY A 158 16.22 19.61 -17.02
C GLY A 158 15.98 19.73 -15.53
N SER A 159 15.57 20.94 -15.11
CA SER A 159 15.25 21.23 -13.71
C SER A 159 14.11 20.33 -13.22
N THR A 160 14.40 19.45 -12.26
CA THR A 160 13.46 18.44 -11.77
C THR A 160 13.10 18.71 -10.31
N VAL A 161 11.79 18.70 -10.06
CA VAL A 161 11.20 18.88 -8.73
C VAL A 161 10.36 17.67 -8.38
N VAL A 162 10.59 17.10 -7.20
CA VAL A 162 9.77 16.03 -6.63
C VAL A 162 8.95 16.60 -5.48
N LYS A 163 7.64 16.41 -5.52
CA LYS A 163 6.72 16.80 -4.45
C LYS A 163 6.14 15.55 -3.79
N ILE A 164 6.10 15.53 -2.47
CA ILE A 164 5.44 14.50 -1.65
C ILE A 164 4.51 15.17 -0.64
N GLU A 165 3.45 14.50 -0.22
CA GLU A 165 2.57 15.02 0.84
C GLU A 165 3.29 15.04 2.19
N ASP A 166 3.00 16.03 3.03
CA ASP A 166 3.33 16.00 4.46
C ASP A 166 2.25 15.23 5.25
N LEU A 167 2.55 13.98 5.58
CA LEU A 167 1.62 13.10 6.31
C LEU A 167 1.98 12.96 7.79
N SER A 168 2.83 13.86 8.31
CA SER A 168 3.27 13.86 9.71
C SER A 168 2.12 14.03 10.71
N SER A 169 1.08 14.78 10.34
CA SER A 169 -0.09 15.06 11.19
C SER A 169 -1.07 13.88 11.29
N ILE A 170 -1.14 13.04 10.26
CA ILE A 170 -2.08 11.92 10.21
C ILE A 170 -1.64 10.83 11.20
N ASN A 171 -0.34 10.68 11.47
CA ASN A 171 0.18 9.74 12.47
C ASN A 171 -0.41 9.93 13.88
N ARG A 172 -0.81 11.16 14.26
CA ARG A 172 -1.38 11.43 15.60
C ARG A 172 -2.80 10.91 15.77
N LYS A 173 -3.70 11.11 14.79
CA LYS A 173 -5.08 10.60 14.82
C LYS A 173 -5.17 9.12 14.44
N ALA A 174 -4.22 8.65 13.65
CA ALA A 174 -4.21 7.30 13.12
C ALA A 174 -3.54 6.26 14.05
N SER A 175 -3.01 6.68 15.21
CA SER A 175 -2.48 5.80 16.26
C SER A 175 -3.51 4.79 16.80
N HIS A 176 -4.81 5.09 16.70
CA HIS A 176 -5.91 4.22 17.15
C HIS A 176 -6.31 3.12 16.15
N CYS A 177 -5.87 3.20 14.89
CA CYS A 177 -6.19 2.19 13.88
C CYS A 177 -4.98 1.30 13.61
N ASP A 178 -5.13 -0.02 13.76
CA ASP A 178 -4.07 -1.00 13.44
C ASP A 178 -3.55 -0.85 12.00
N LYS A 179 -4.38 -0.28 11.11
CA LYS A 179 -4.02 -0.03 9.71
C LYS A 179 -2.92 1.02 9.57
N THR A 180 -2.81 1.99 10.47
CA THR A 180 -1.93 3.16 10.30
C THR A 180 -0.74 3.16 11.26
N LYS A 181 -0.73 2.29 12.27
CA LYS A 181 0.40 2.10 13.21
C LYS A 181 1.73 1.72 12.52
N ARG A 182 1.68 1.18 11.31
CA ARG A 182 2.87 0.72 10.53
C ARG A 182 3.09 1.53 9.27
N TRP A 183 2.53 2.73 9.20
CA TRP A 183 2.68 3.55 8.01
C TRP A 183 4.15 3.88 7.77
N ALA A 184 4.68 3.36 6.65
CA ALA A 184 6.06 3.53 6.25
C ALA A 184 6.36 4.93 5.67
N TYR A 185 5.52 5.94 5.91
CA TYR A 185 5.69 7.28 5.35
C TYR A 185 7.06 7.89 5.68
N PHE A 186 7.46 7.87 6.96
CA PHE A 186 8.75 8.38 7.38
C PHE A 186 9.92 7.62 6.72
N THR A 187 9.79 6.30 6.61
CA THR A 187 10.78 5.45 5.93
C THR A 187 10.87 5.76 4.44
N LEU A 188 9.73 5.90 3.76
CA LEU A 188 9.63 6.27 2.34
C LEU A 188 10.29 7.63 2.10
N LYS A 189 9.91 8.64 2.89
CA LYS A 189 10.50 9.99 2.83
C LYS A 189 12.01 9.93 2.98
N LYS A 190 12.52 9.22 3.99
CA LYS A 190 13.97 9.09 4.24
C LYS A 190 14.69 8.41 3.07
N ILE A 191 14.13 7.32 2.53
CA ILE A 191 14.71 6.62 1.38
C ILE A 191 14.72 7.53 0.15
N LEU A 192 13.61 8.19 -0.16
CA LEU A 192 13.50 9.08 -1.32
C LEU A 192 14.51 10.24 -1.25
N LEU A 193 14.66 10.88 -0.10
CA LEU A 193 15.63 11.98 0.09
C LEU A 193 17.08 11.51 -0.10
N HIS A 194 17.40 10.31 0.39
CA HIS A 194 18.73 9.73 0.29
C HIS A 194 19.05 9.22 -1.12
N SER A 195 18.08 8.60 -1.79
CA SER A 195 18.26 7.97 -3.10
C SER A 195 18.15 8.94 -4.29
N THR A 196 17.57 10.13 -4.10
CA THR A 196 17.50 11.15 -5.17
C THR A 196 18.85 11.83 -5.37
N SER A 197 19.17 12.21 -6.62
CA SER A 197 20.39 12.97 -6.91
C SER A 197 20.39 14.36 -6.23
N ARG A 198 21.56 14.99 -6.08
CA ARG A 198 21.67 16.37 -5.56
C ARG A 198 21.07 17.43 -6.50
N ARG A 199 20.85 17.09 -7.78
CA ARG A 199 20.23 17.99 -8.78
C ARG A 199 18.70 18.03 -8.66
N VAL A 200 18.11 17.07 -7.95
CA VAL A 200 16.66 17.01 -7.72
C VAL A 200 16.31 17.80 -6.46
N LYS A 201 15.41 18.78 -6.61
CA LYS A 201 14.80 19.48 -5.47
C LYS A 201 13.62 18.69 -4.95
N VAL A 202 13.52 18.53 -3.63
CA VAL A 202 12.44 17.74 -3.01
C VAL A 202 11.66 18.63 -2.06
N TYR A 203 10.33 18.64 -2.20
CA TYR A 203 9.43 19.47 -1.41
C TYR A 203 8.32 18.65 -0.79
N GLU A 204 7.83 19.14 0.35
CA GLU A 204 6.58 18.72 0.94
C GLU A 204 5.45 19.69 0.60
N VAL A 205 4.26 19.13 0.40
CA VAL A 205 3.02 19.88 0.17
C VAL A 205 2.00 19.59 1.26
N ASP A 206 1.03 20.48 1.40
CA ASP A 206 -0.13 20.24 2.26
C ASP A 206 -0.95 19.06 1.71
N PRO A 207 -1.24 18.01 2.51
CA PRO A 207 -2.11 16.90 2.10
C PRO A 207 -3.59 17.29 1.97
N ALA A 208 -3.98 18.49 2.36
CA ALA A 208 -5.36 18.94 2.24
C ALA A 208 -5.83 18.84 0.78
N TYR A 209 -6.94 18.14 0.59
CA TYR A 209 -7.67 18.02 -0.67
C TYR A 209 -6.99 17.26 -1.82
N THR A 210 -5.75 16.79 -1.63
CA THR A 210 -4.98 16.07 -2.65
C THR A 210 -5.63 14.76 -3.08
N SER A 211 -6.24 14.03 -2.14
CA SER A 211 -6.89 12.73 -2.40
C SER A 211 -8.41 12.78 -2.47
N THR A 212 -9.02 13.98 -2.49
CA THR A 212 -10.48 14.15 -2.47
C THR A 212 -11.03 14.99 -3.61
N LEU A 213 -10.28 15.96 -4.15
CA LEU A 213 -10.75 16.79 -5.26
C LEU A 213 -10.25 16.26 -6.59
N THR A 214 -11.07 16.34 -7.63
CA THR A 214 -10.62 15.95 -8.97
C THR A 214 -9.73 17.02 -9.62
N PRO A 215 -8.62 16.61 -10.28
CA PRO A 215 -7.74 17.52 -10.99
C PRO A 215 -8.44 18.33 -12.09
N CYS A 216 -9.44 17.73 -12.77
CA CYS A 216 -10.10 18.35 -13.93
C CYS A 216 -11.12 19.43 -13.57
N CYS A 217 -11.97 19.22 -12.55
CA CYS A 217 -13.09 20.13 -12.25
C CYS A 217 -13.15 20.63 -10.81
N ARG A 218 -12.19 20.20 -9.97
CA ARG A 218 -12.12 20.47 -8.52
C ARG A 218 -13.36 20.01 -7.74
N GLY A 219 -14.23 19.17 -8.34
CA GLY A 219 -15.35 18.54 -7.65
C GLY A 219 -14.85 17.47 -6.69
N LYS A 220 -15.52 17.31 -5.54
CA LYS A 220 -15.26 16.23 -4.57
C LYS A 220 -15.56 14.88 -5.21
N ALA A 221 -14.61 13.97 -5.20
CA ALA A 221 -14.77 12.62 -5.71
C ALA A 221 -15.28 11.69 -4.60
N HIS A 222 -16.13 10.73 -4.96
CA HIS A 222 -16.66 9.70 -4.07
C HIS A 222 -15.97 8.37 -4.32
N HIS A 223 -15.82 7.57 -3.27
CA HIS A 223 -15.31 6.22 -3.38
C HIS A 223 -16.32 5.33 -4.09
N ARG A 224 -15.95 4.79 -5.25
CA ARG A 224 -16.66 3.66 -5.85
C ARG A 224 -16.16 2.35 -5.25
N ASN A 225 -14.85 2.25 -5.02
CA ASN A 225 -14.21 1.19 -4.25
C ASN A 225 -12.90 1.72 -3.61
N TYR A 226 -12.06 0.83 -3.07
CA TYR A 226 -10.80 1.23 -2.44
C TYR A 226 -9.83 1.98 -3.38
N LYS A 227 -9.77 1.59 -4.67
CA LYS A 227 -8.82 2.10 -5.67
C LYS A 227 -9.44 3.12 -6.63
N THR A 228 -10.76 3.10 -6.80
CA THR A 228 -11.48 3.87 -7.80
C THR A 228 -12.36 4.93 -7.16
N LEU A 229 -12.22 6.17 -7.65
CA LEU A 229 -13.03 7.32 -7.30
C LEU A 229 -13.88 7.75 -8.50
N ILE A 230 -15.07 8.29 -8.24
CA ILE A 230 -15.93 8.88 -9.27
C ILE A 230 -16.30 10.31 -8.88
N CYS A 231 -16.22 11.23 -9.85
CA CYS A 231 -16.63 12.61 -9.63
C CYS A 231 -18.07 12.82 -10.05
N PRO A 232 -18.98 13.22 -9.15
CA PRO A 232 -20.38 13.48 -9.50
C PRO A 232 -20.52 14.72 -10.38
N LYS A 233 -19.59 15.69 -10.28
CA LYS A 233 -19.63 16.94 -11.05
C LYS A 233 -19.28 16.75 -12.54
N CYS A 234 -18.33 15.86 -12.85
CA CYS A 234 -17.86 15.68 -14.23
C CYS A 234 -17.97 14.24 -14.76
N GLY A 235 -18.54 13.32 -13.98
CA GLY A 235 -18.70 11.90 -14.33
C GLY A 235 -17.40 11.08 -14.42
N ARG A 236 -16.22 11.73 -14.45
CA ARG A 236 -14.95 11.04 -14.65
C ARG A 236 -14.62 10.09 -13.49
N THR A 237 -14.13 8.93 -13.86
CA THR A 237 -13.59 7.92 -12.96
C THR A 237 -12.07 8.08 -12.85
N TRP A 238 -11.54 7.96 -11.64
CA TRP A 238 -10.13 8.16 -11.34
C TRP A 238 -9.56 7.00 -10.53
N ASP A 239 -8.33 6.61 -10.82
CA ASP A 239 -7.51 5.88 -9.87
C ASP A 239 -7.13 6.82 -8.72
N ARG A 240 -7.37 6.38 -7.48
CA ARG A 240 -7.19 7.19 -6.27
C ARG A 240 -5.76 7.70 -6.12
N ASP A 241 -4.77 6.84 -6.33
CA ASP A 241 -3.37 7.15 -6.08
C ASP A 241 -2.80 8.02 -7.22
N ILE A 242 -3.24 7.79 -8.46
CA ILE A 242 -2.89 8.66 -9.60
C ILE A 242 -3.55 10.04 -9.46
N MET A 243 -4.82 10.11 -9.07
CA MET A 243 -5.52 11.37 -8.83
C MET A 243 -4.79 12.20 -7.76
N ALA A 244 -4.39 11.54 -6.67
CA ALA A 244 -3.61 12.16 -5.61
C ALA A 244 -2.26 12.67 -6.14
N ALA A 245 -1.52 11.86 -6.89
CA ALA A 245 -0.23 12.24 -7.47
C ALA A 245 -0.34 13.50 -8.37
N ILE A 246 -1.38 13.59 -9.20
CA ILE A 246 -1.62 14.77 -10.04
C ILE A 246 -1.91 16.00 -9.18
N ASN A 247 -2.76 15.87 -8.15
CA ASN A 247 -3.06 17.00 -7.27
C ASN A 247 -1.84 17.46 -6.47
N ILE A 248 -0.98 16.55 -6.02
CA ILE A 248 0.28 16.84 -5.31
C ILE A 248 1.20 17.72 -6.16
N ILE A 249 1.28 17.50 -7.48
CA ILE A 249 2.07 18.35 -8.37
C ILE A 249 1.65 19.82 -8.28
N HIS A 250 0.35 20.08 -8.20
CA HIS A 250 -0.22 21.43 -8.16
C HIS A 250 -0.43 21.99 -6.75
N ALA A 251 -0.23 21.16 -5.73
CA ALA A 251 -0.40 21.58 -4.36
C ALA A 251 0.67 22.63 -3.97
N PRO A 252 0.29 23.60 -3.13
CA PRO A 252 1.22 24.60 -2.62
C PRO A 252 2.32 23.92 -1.82
N VAL A 253 3.56 24.40 -2.01
CA VAL A 253 4.71 23.91 -1.26
C VAL A 253 4.58 24.38 0.18
N LYS A 254 4.62 23.42 1.11
CA LYS A 254 4.67 23.67 2.54
C LYS A 254 6.10 23.95 2.99
N GLN A 255 7.04 23.10 2.57
CA GLN A 255 8.46 23.27 2.91
C GLN A 255 9.38 22.57 1.91
N ARG A 256 10.62 23.05 1.83
CA ARG A 256 11.70 22.41 1.06
C ARG A 256 12.43 21.40 1.95
N LEU A 257 12.62 20.20 1.43
CA LEU A 257 13.39 19.14 2.11
C LEU A 257 14.83 19.05 1.58
N LYS A 258 15.03 19.37 0.30
CA LYS A 258 16.32 19.30 -0.41
C LYS A 258 16.35 20.29 -1.57
#